data_AF-A0A7G9QPW9-F1
#
_entry.id   AF-A0A7G9QPW9-F1
#
_cell.length_a   1.000
_cell.length_b   1.000
_cell.length_c   1.000
_cell.angle_alpha   90.00
_cell.angle_beta   90.00
_cell.angle_gamma   90.00
#
_symmetry.space_group_name_H-M   'P 1'
#
loop_
_entity.id
_entity.type
_entity.pdbx_description
1 polymer ?
#
loop_
_entity_poly.entity_id
_entity_poly.type
_entity_poly.pdbx_seq_one_letter_code
_entity_poly.pdbx_strand_id
1 'polypeptide(L)'
;MTANTPPSPRPAAVAAFLRGLDRRARLLVQVQAGDADAARRALAVAARVFAADAGQWPLAQWPRQYWRLLLSVPAMAQTVAGTPGPLPGVARLAPPVRAAVLLHLVAALEDADAAAALGIGIDAYQQRIRDALPRTPLGQPDVDVWRAWRATAQRALDALPDTPPEAAPIADASSPAQAPGTDAGPPHRRRLRWLWLGVAACAVALAATFFLHPRGRELLDEWRNQVKREALPPADAPKARFDAADPALHPDRDLLAAPYELQLALRLPLLAWLHAEASDALPLDAATPALIAEDGDIAGRMQAWDRLSPQARAAQRGAWTEWQALTDTERATLRATAARFDALPIDQQEALRSRYAQLPFDAHRGWHLGPQLGRFWPRIVALFAQVDADEREPLLRLLREATPEDIDALARLAQTTPPEARATLRRELLAQSPAQRGAWLRERLQR
;
A
#
# COMPACT_ATOMS: atom_id res chain seq x y z
N MET A 1 29.77 -19.80 25.05
CA MET A 1 28.88 -19.05 24.15
C MET A 1 29.36 -19.32 22.73
N THR A 2 28.65 -20.16 21.98
CA THR A 2 29.01 -20.52 20.60
C THR A 2 28.42 -19.49 19.63
N ALA A 3 29.27 -18.82 18.85
CA ALA A 3 28.83 -17.88 17.82
C ALA A 3 28.13 -18.65 16.69
N ASN A 4 26.84 -18.41 16.52
CA ASN A 4 26.02 -19.08 15.51
C ASN A 4 26.23 -18.40 14.15
N THR A 5 27.26 -18.80 13.41
CA THR A 5 27.55 -18.25 12.08
C THR A 5 26.44 -18.66 11.09
N PRO A 6 25.72 -17.71 10.47
CA PRO A 6 24.70 -18.06 9.49
C PRO A 6 25.34 -18.72 8.26
N PRO A 7 24.66 -19.69 7.61
CA PRO A 7 25.21 -20.37 6.44
C PRO A 7 25.39 -19.38 5.29
N SER A 8 26.55 -19.45 4.62
CA SER A 8 26.83 -18.62 3.44
C SER A 8 25.70 -18.76 2.39
N PRO A 9 25.19 -17.63 1.85
CA PRO A 9 24.08 -17.65 0.92
C PRO A 9 24.48 -18.41 -0.35
N ARG A 10 23.60 -19.30 -0.78
CA ARG A 10 23.80 -20.05 -2.02
C ARG A 10 23.89 -19.05 -3.20
N PRO A 11 24.78 -19.25 -4.19
CA PRO A 11 24.93 -18.33 -5.33
C PRO A 11 23.61 -17.98 -6.04
N ALA A 12 22.64 -18.90 -6.06
CA ALA A 12 21.30 -18.68 -6.60
C ALA A 12 20.51 -17.56 -5.88
N ALA A 13 20.68 -17.39 -4.57
CA ALA A 13 19.99 -16.34 -3.79
C ALA A 13 20.56 -14.95 -4.11
N VAL A 14 21.89 -14.84 -4.20
CA VAL A 14 22.58 -13.62 -4.65
C VAL A 14 22.17 -13.26 -6.07
N ALA A 15 22.13 -14.23 -6.99
CA ALA A 15 21.68 -14.01 -8.36
C ALA A 15 20.18 -13.63 -8.47
N ALA A 16 19.31 -14.18 -7.63
CA ALA A 16 17.90 -13.78 -7.56
C ALA A 16 17.75 -12.34 -7.05
N PHE A 17 18.47 -11.98 -5.98
CA PHE A 17 18.49 -10.63 -5.43
C PHE A 17 19.00 -9.58 -6.42
N LEU A 18 20.13 -9.84 -7.08
CA LEU A 18 20.70 -8.92 -8.08
C LEU A 18 19.73 -8.71 -9.26
N ARG A 19 19.07 -9.77 -9.77
CA ARG A 19 18.02 -9.66 -10.79
C ARG A 19 16.83 -8.81 -10.32
N GLY A 20 16.43 -8.92 -9.05
CA GLY A 20 15.35 -8.11 -8.47
C GLY A 20 15.68 -6.62 -8.29
N LEU A 21 16.95 -6.23 -8.31
CA LEU A 21 17.40 -4.83 -8.24
C LEU A 21 17.84 -4.27 -9.60
N ASP A 22 18.20 -5.10 -10.57
CA ASP A 22 18.86 -4.72 -11.80
C ASP A 22 18.20 -3.56 -12.57
N ARG A 23 16.87 -3.59 -12.83
CA ARG A 23 16.14 -2.47 -13.47
C ARG A 23 16.35 -1.13 -12.73
N ARG A 24 16.23 -1.15 -11.40
CA ARG A 24 16.38 0.03 -10.52
C ARG A 24 17.82 0.51 -10.48
N ALA A 25 18.76 -0.42 -10.38
CA ALA A 25 20.18 -0.13 -10.37
C ALA A 25 20.61 0.52 -11.70
N ARG A 26 20.19 -0.03 -12.84
CA ARG A 26 20.41 0.53 -14.19
C ARG A 26 19.92 1.97 -14.32
N LEU A 27 18.67 2.26 -13.92
CA LEU A 27 18.14 3.64 -13.97
C LEU A 27 18.94 4.59 -13.06
N LEU A 28 19.25 4.16 -11.83
CA LEU A 28 19.98 4.99 -10.87
C LEU A 28 21.39 5.33 -11.39
N VAL A 29 22.17 4.34 -11.87
CA VAL A 29 23.54 4.63 -12.36
C VAL A 29 23.53 5.48 -13.63
N GLN A 30 22.55 5.31 -14.51
CA GLN A 30 22.44 6.10 -15.73
C GLN A 30 22.25 7.59 -15.41
N VAL A 31 21.37 7.91 -14.46
CA VAL A 31 21.09 9.30 -14.04
C VAL A 31 22.17 9.83 -13.09
N GLN A 32 22.79 8.98 -12.27
CA GLN A 32 23.84 9.40 -11.33
C GLN A 32 25.18 9.65 -12.02
N ALA A 33 25.57 8.83 -13.00
CA ALA A 33 26.86 8.95 -13.68
C ALA A 33 26.82 9.88 -14.90
N GLY A 34 25.71 9.94 -15.63
CA GLY A 34 25.59 10.65 -16.91
C GLY A 34 26.28 9.99 -18.11
N ASP A 35 27.18 9.02 -17.88
CA ASP A 35 27.82 8.18 -18.89
C ASP A 35 27.33 6.73 -18.79
N ALA A 36 26.89 6.17 -19.93
CA ALA A 36 26.39 4.80 -20.05
C ALA A 36 27.48 3.73 -19.83
N ASP A 37 28.73 4.00 -20.20
CA ASP A 37 29.82 3.05 -20.01
C ASP A 37 30.35 3.06 -18.58
N ALA A 38 30.48 4.23 -17.95
CA ALA A 38 30.76 4.35 -16.52
C ALA A 38 29.65 3.70 -15.67
N ALA A 39 28.39 3.91 -16.04
CA ALA A 39 27.25 3.25 -15.41
C ALA A 39 27.34 1.71 -15.51
N ARG A 40 27.64 1.16 -16.69
CA ARG A 40 27.81 -0.29 -16.90
C ARG A 40 28.96 -0.86 -16.07
N ARG A 41 30.11 -0.17 -16.03
CA ARG A 41 31.26 -0.55 -15.20
C ARG A 41 30.92 -0.52 -13.71
N ALA A 42 30.22 0.51 -13.24
CA ALA A 42 29.83 0.63 -11.82
C ALA A 42 28.93 -0.51 -11.35
N LEU A 43 27.94 -0.89 -12.17
CA LEU A 43 27.07 -2.05 -11.88
C LEU A 43 27.86 -3.36 -11.80
N ALA A 44 28.77 -3.60 -12.76
CA ALA A 44 29.58 -4.82 -12.80
C ALA A 44 30.51 -4.93 -11.59
N VAL A 45 31.14 -3.83 -11.18
CA VAL A 45 31.99 -3.78 -9.97
C VAL A 45 31.17 -4.00 -8.71
N ALA A 46 30.06 -3.26 -8.53
CA ALA A 46 29.22 -3.37 -7.35
C ALA A 46 28.60 -4.78 -7.20
N ALA A 47 28.13 -5.38 -8.31
CA ALA A 47 27.61 -6.74 -8.32
C ALA A 47 28.67 -7.79 -7.97
N ARG A 48 29.91 -7.64 -8.47
CA ARG A 48 31.03 -8.55 -8.16
C ARG A 48 31.43 -8.48 -6.69
N VAL A 49 31.60 -7.28 -6.13
CA VAL A 49 31.95 -7.08 -4.70
C VAL A 49 30.80 -7.57 -3.81
N PHE A 50 29.56 -7.18 -4.11
CA PHE A 50 28.39 -7.67 -3.37
C PHE A 50 28.29 -9.20 -3.38
N ALA A 51 28.53 -9.86 -4.52
CA ALA A 51 28.44 -11.31 -4.61
C ALA A 51 29.53 -12.05 -3.79
N ALA A 52 30.68 -11.42 -3.54
CA ALA A 52 31.71 -11.95 -2.65
C ALA A 52 31.34 -11.77 -1.17
N ASP A 53 30.83 -10.59 -0.80
CA ASP A 53 30.62 -10.21 0.61
C ASP A 53 29.21 -10.48 1.16
N ALA A 54 28.21 -10.75 0.32
CA ALA A 54 26.80 -10.89 0.72
C ALA A 54 26.55 -11.89 1.87
N GLY A 55 27.41 -12.89 2.05
CA GLY A 55 27.33 -13.85 3.15
C GLY A 55 27.66 -13.31 4.54
N GLN A 56 28.25 -12.11 4.62
CA GLN A 56 28.56 -11.44 5.88
C GLN A 56 27.34 -10.70 6.46
N TRP A 57 26.24 -10.56 5.70
CA TRP A 57 25.08 -9.76 6.08
C TRP A 57 23.77 -10.57 6.07
N PRO A 58 22.87 -10.35 7.04
CA PRO A 58 21.49 -10.85 6.97
C PRO A 58 20.79 -10.37 5.70
N LEU A 59 19.91 -11.22 5.13
CA LEU A 59 19.19 -10.94 3.88
C LEU A 59 18.45 -9.59 3.89
N ALA A 60 17.87 -9.19 5.03
CA ALA A 60 17.19 -7.90 5.19
C ALA A 60 18.12 -6.68 4.99
N GLN A 61 19.42 -6.81 5.26
CA GLN A 61 20.39 -5.72 5.07
C GLN A 61 20.94 -5.63 3.64
N TRP A 62 20.71 -6.66 2.79
CA TRP A 62 21.28 -6.73 1.45
C TRP A 62 20.96 -5.50 0.56
N PRO A 63 19.72 -4.97 0.51
CA PRO A 63 19.41 -3.76 -0.26
C PRO A 63 20.34 -2.60 0.12
N ARG A 64 20.38 -2.25 1.41
CA ARG A 64 21.21 -1.16 1.94
C ARG A 64 22.69 -1.33 1.59
N GLN A 65 23.21 -2.54 1.75
CA GLN A 65 24.62 -2.84 1.49
C GLN A 65 24.96 -2.75 0.00
N TYR A 66 24.07 -3.23 -0.88
CA TYR A 66 24.23 -3.10 -2.33
C TYR A 66 24.26 -1.63 -2.77
N TRP A 67 23.31 -0.80 -2.31
CA TRP A 67 23.26 0.62 -2.68
C TRP A 67 24.47 1.40 -2.14
N ARG A 68 24.96 1.07 -0.94
CA ARG A 68 26.21 1.63 -0.38
C ARG A 68 27.42 1.29 -1.25
N LEU A 69 27.57 0.02 -1.65
CA LEU A 69 28.66 -0.42 -2.54
C LEU A 69 28.58 0.26 -3.91
N LEU A 70 27.38 0.37 -4.49
CA LEU A 70 27.16 1.01 -5.79
C LEU A 70 27.54 2.50 -5.77
N LEU A 71 27.10 3.24 -4.74
CA LEU A 71 27.39 4.68 -4.60
C LEU A 71 28.83 4.97 -4.16
N SER A 72 29.55 3.98 -3.62
CA SER A 72 30.99 4.10 -3.34
C SER A 72 31.89 4.03 -4.58
N VAL A 73 31.37 3.60 -5.74
CA VAL A 73 32.15 3.58 -6.99
C VAL A 73 32.50 5.02 -7.40
N PRO A 74 33.78 5.37 -7.66
CA PRO A 74 34.20 6.76 -7.89
C PRO A 74 33.46 7.49 -9.03
N ALA A 75 32.96 6.76 -10.03
CA ALA A 75 32.15 7.31 -11.12
C ALA A 75 30.80 7.91 -10.63
N MET A 76 30.25 7.45 -9.50
CA MET A 76 28.99 7.98 -8.94
C MET A 76 29.17 9.34 -8.25
N ALA A 77 30.39 9.72 -7.90
CA ALA A 77 30.68 11.01 -7.27
C ALA A 77 31.00 12.12 -8.28
N GLN A 78 31.25 11.78 -9.55
CA GLN A 78 31.71 12.71 -10.58
C GLN A 78 30.55 13.45 -11.25
N THR A 79 30.83 14.67 -11.70
CA THR A 79 29.93 15.44 -12.57
C THR A 79 30.43 15.32 -14.01
N VAL A 80 29.84 14.41 -14.78
CA VAL A 80 30.08 14.30 -16.23
C VAL A 80 28.98 15.07 -16.97
N ALA A 81 29.37 15.89 -17.95
CA ALA A 81 28.42 16.54 -18.86
C ALA A 81 27.89 15.52 -19.88
N GLY A 82 26.95 14.68 -19.43
CA GLY A 82 26.33 13.63 -20.24
C GLY A 82 25.12 14.11 -21.06
N THR A 83 24.76 13.32 -22.07
CA THR A 83 23.48 13.44 -22.80
C THR A 83 22.31 13.42 -21.81
N PRO A 84 21.26 14.26 -21.98
CA PRO A 84 20.13 14.29 -21.06
C PRO A 84 19.43 12.92 -20.96
N GLY A 85 19.64 12.24 -19.84
CA GLY A 85 19.03 10.95 -19.52
C GLY A 85 17.53 11.07 -19.14
N PRO A 86 16.89 9.95 -18.74
CA PRO A 86 15.44 9.87 -18.54
C PRO A 86 14.87 10.77 -17.42
N LEU A 87 15.72 11.33 -16.56
CA LEU A 87 15.35 12.25 -15.48
C LEU A 87 16.13 13.57 -15.57
N PRO A 88 15.89 14.43 -16.58
CA PRO A 88 16.70 15.62 -16.83
C PRO A 88 16.61 16.68 -15.72
N GLY A 89 15.52 16.71 -14.94
CA GLY A 89 15.40 17.57 -13.76
C GLY A 89 16.33 17.16 -12.62
N VAL A 90 16.38 15.84 -12.33
CA VAL A 90 17.19 15.25 -11.26
C VAL A 90 18.68 15.21 -11.66
N ALA A 91 18.98 14.95 -12.95
CA ALA A 91 20.35 14.89 -13.47
C ALA A 91 21.14 16.21 -13.24
N ARG A 92 20.46 17.35 -13.25
CA ARG A 92 21.06 18.68 -13.01
C ARG A 92 21.41 18.97 -11.55
N LEU A 93 20.95 18.17 -10.59
CA LEU A 93 21.30 18.32 -9.18
C LEU A 93 22.78 17.95 -8.95
N ALA A 94 23.42 18.57 -7.96
CA ALA A 94 24.77 18.22 -7.55
C ALA A 94 24.87 16.72 -7.15
N PRO A 95 25.97 16.00 -7.46
CA PRO A 95 26.06 14.55 -7.26
C PRO A 95 25.59 14.00 -5.90
N PRO A 96 25.92 14.60 -4.72
CA PRO A 96 25.46 14.07 -3.43
C PRO A 96 23.98 14.34 -3.12
N VAL A 97 23.37 15.33 -3.79
CA VAL A 97 21.93 15.64 -3.71
C VAL A 97 21.16 14.73 -4.67
N ARG A 98 21.68 14.59 -5.90
CA ARG A 98 21.19 13.67 -6.93
C ARG A 98 21.11 12.23 -6.43
N ALA A 99 22.15 11.75 -5.75
CA ALA A 99 22.16 10.41 -5.15
C ALA A 99 21.04 10.23 -4.10
N ALA A 100 20.80 11.22 -3.23
CA ALA A 100 19.74 11.14 -2.23
C ALA A 100 18.33 11.12 -2.86
N VAL A 101 18.09 11.99 -3.85
CA VAL A 101 16.83 12.01 -4.61
C VAL A 101 16.62 10.70 -5.38
N LEU A 102 17.67 10.14 -6.00
CA LEU A 102 17.57 8.87 -6.73
C LEU A 102 17.34 7.67 -5.80
N LEU A 103 17.94 7.63 -4.61
CA LEU A 103 17.63 6.59 -3.63
C LEU A 103 16.14 6.64 -3.23
N HIS A 104 15.60 7.81 -2.91
CA HIS A 104 14.20 7.94 -2.53
C HIS A 104 13.23 7.64 -3.70
N LEU A 105 13.56 8.03 -4.93
CA LEU A 105 12.68 7.83 -6.10
C LEU A 105 12.79 6.45 -6.77
N VAL A 106 13.97 5.80 -6.71
CA VAL A 106 14.27 4.62 -7.54
C VAL A 106 14.66 3.39 -6.72
N ALA A 107 15.38 3.54 -5.59
CA ALA A 107 15.91 2.39 -4.87
C ALA A 107 14.84 1.57 -4.12
N ALA A 108 13.71 2.19 -3.79
CA ALA A 108 12.66 1.66 -2.92
C ALA A 108 13.21 1.12 -1.58
N LEU A 109 14.06 1.95 -0.95
CA LEU A 109 14.48 1.81 0.44
C LEU A 109 13.60 2.69 1.33
N GLU A 110 13.51 2.34 2.61
CA GLU A 110 13.06 3.27 3.64
C GLU A 110 14.11 4.37 3.87
N ASP A 111 13.68 5.56 4.32
CA ASP A 111 14.56 6.72 4.51
C ASP A 111 15.75 6.43 5.42
N ALA A 112 15.59 5.61 6.45
CA ALA A 112 16.65 5.22 7.37
C ALA A 112 17.76 4.41 6.67
N ASP A 113 17.39 3.44 5.82
CA ASP A 113 18.34 2.62 5.07
C ASP A 113 18.97 3.42 3.92
N ALA A 114 18.23 4.32 3.27
CA ALA A 114 18.77 5.21 2.25
C ALA A 114 19.79 6.22 2.82
N ALA A 115 19.50 6.80 3.99
CA ALA A 115 20.43 7.66 4.72
C ALA A 115 21.70 6.89 5.12
N ALA A 116 21.54 5.67 5.66
CA ALA A 116 22.66 4.79 6.03
C ALA A 116 23.49 4.32 4.81
N ALA A 117 22.88 4.12 3.64
CA ALA A 117 23.60 3.82 2.39
C ALA A 117 24.49 4.99 1.92
N LEU A 118 24.11 6.22 2.24
CA LEU A 118 24.91 7.44 2.01
C LEU A 118 25.87 7.80 3.16
N GLY A 119 25.82 7.08 4.28
CA GLY A 119 26.62 7.37 5.48
C GLY A 119 26.22 8.68 6.20
N ILE A 120 24.95 9.09 6.12
CA ILE A 120 24.43 10.30 6.77
C ILE A 120 23.25 9.99 7.71
N GLY A 121 22.94 10.92 8.62
CA GLY A 121 21.76 10.83 9.48
C GLY A 121 20.45 11.06 8.71
N ILE A 122 19.35 10.50 9.21
CA ILE A 122 18.02 10.56 8.57
C ILE A 122 17.51 11.99 8.37
N ASP A 123 17.70 12.88 9.34
CA ASP A 123 17.29 14.29 9.23
C ASP A 123 18.05 15.01 8.12
N ALA A 124 19.36 14.75 8.00
CA ALA A 124 20.22 15.31 6.95
C ALA A 124 19.86 14.77 5.56
N TYR A 125 19.39 13.51 5.48
CA TYR A 125 18.88 12.92 4.24
C TYR A 125 17.55 13.56 3.81
N GLN A 126 16.58 13.65 4.71
CA GLN A 126 15.28 14.27 4.43
C GLN A 126 15.39 15.76 4.13
N GLN A 127 16.25 16.49 4.84
CA GLN A 127 16.55 17.89 4.57
C GLN A 127 17.16 18.06 3.18
N ARG A 128 18.12 17.20 2.79
CA ARG A 128 18.74 17.24 1.47
C ARG A 128 17.75 16.98 0.32
N ILE A 129 16.74 16.14 0.52
CA ILE A 129 15.65 15.96 -0.47
C ILE A 129 14.75 17.19 -0.52
N ARG A 130 14.39 17.77 0.63
CA ARG A 130 13.58 19.00 0.70
C ARG A 130 14.27 20.20 0.03
N ASP A 131 15.57 20.36 0.23
CA ASP A 131 16.37 21.42 -0.39
C ASP A 131 16.70 21.17 -1.87
N ALA A 132 16.48 19.95 -2.39
CA ALA A 132 16.63 19.65 -3.81
C ALA A 132 15.46 20.16 -4.66
N LEU A 133 14.31 20.47 -4.05
CA LEU A 133 13.12 20.93 -4.75
C LEU A 133 13.22 22.44 -5.05
N PRO A 134 12.81 22.89 -6.26
CA PRO A 134 12.54 24.29 -6.51
C PRO A 134 11.56 24.86 -5.48
N ARG A 135 11.67 26.15 -5.18
CA ARG A 135 10.72 26.83 -4.29
C ARG A 135 9.63 27.52 -5.11
N THR A 136 8.40 27.39 -4.65
CA THR A 136 7.25 28.14 -5.18
C THR A 136 7.40 29.64 -4.90
N PRO A 137 6.60 30.53 -5.51
CA PRO A 137 6.59 31.96 -5.19
C PRO A 137 6.33 32.28 -3.71
N LEU A 138 5.74 31.34 -2.95
CA LEU A 138 5.51 31.44 -1.50
C LEU A 138 6.71 30.91 -0.67
N GLY A 139 7.84 30.60 -1.29
CA GLY A 139 9.07 30.12 -0.64
C GLY A 139 9.03 28.67 -0.15
N GLN A 140 7.92 27.95 -0.38
CA GLN A 140 7.74 26.55 0.00
C GLN A 140 8.31 25.59 -1.07
N PRO A 141 8.76 24.36 -0.72
CA PRO A 141 9.16 23.36 -1.71
C PRO A 141 8.03 23.02 -2.69
N ASP A 142 8.34 22.98 -3.99
CA ASP A 142 7.37 22.67 -5.05
C ASP A 142 7.06 21.17 -5.10
N VAL A 143 5.88 20.82 -4.57
CA VAL A 143 5.38 19.44 -4.50
C VAL A 143 4.94 18.91 -5.87
N ASP A 144 4.60 19.77 -6.83
CA ASP A 144 4.21 19.34 -8.18
C ASP A 144 5.43 18.99 -9.03
N VAL A 145 6.55 19.69 -8.86
CA VAL A 145 7.85 19.25 -9.39
C VAL A 145 8.25 17.88 -8.81
N TRP A 146 8.06 17.67 -7.51
CA TRP A 146 8.31 16.37 -6.88
C TRP A 146 7.44 15.24 -7.47
N ARG A 147 6.13 15.49 -7.62
CA ARG A 147 5.19 14.56 -8.26
C ARG A 147 5.60 14.24 -9.70
N ALA A 148 6.01 15.25 -10.47
CA ALA A 148 6.47 15.09 -11.85
C ALA A 148 7.77 14.26 -11.95
N TRP A 149 8.73 14.45 -11.04
CA TRP A 149 9.93 13.61 -10.96
C TRP A 149 9.59 12.16 -10.62
N ARG A 150 8.72 11.92 -9.62
CA ARG A 150 8.29 10.56 -9.25
C ARG A 150 7.55 9.84 -10.39
N ALA A 151 6.61 10.51 -11.05
CA ALA A 151 5.88 9.96 -12.19
C ALA A 151 6.80 9.69 -13.40
N THR A 152 7.86 10.47 -13.58
CA THR A 152 8.83 10.25 -14.66
C THR A 152 9.81 9.12 -14.32
N ALA A 153 10.20 8.98 -13.05
CA ALA A 153 11.04 7.88 -12.58
C ALA A 153 10.33 6.53 -12.73
N GLN A 154 9.04 6.47 -12.36
CA GLN A 154 8.23 5.26 -12.55
C GLN A 154 8.12 4.88 -14.03
N ARG A 155 7.73 5.82 -14.91
CA ARG A 155 7.66 5.57 -16.37
C ARG A 155 9.00 5.10 -16.96
N ALA A 156 10.12 5.60 -16.45
CA ALA A 156 11.46 5.16 -16.87
C ALA A 156 11.81 3.75 -16.40
N LEU A 157 11.34 3.33 -15.20
CA LEU A 157 11.48 1.94 -14.72
C LEU A 157 10.61 0.97 -15.52
N ASP A 158 9.39 1.38 -15.86
CA ASP A 158 8.44 0.56 -16.61
C ASP A 158 8.92 0.34 -18.05
N ALA A 159 9.51 1.36 -18.67
CA ALA A 159 10.05 1.33 -20.03
C ALA A 159 11.39 0.57 -20.18
N LEU A 160 12.09 0.26 -19.09
CA LEU A 160 13.34 -0.51 -19.15
C LEU A 160 13.05 -2.01 -19.38
N PRO A 161 13.76 -2.69 -20.30
CA PRO A 161 13.56 -4.12 -20.54
C PRO A 161 14.08 -4.98 -19.37
N ASP A 162 13.42 -6.10 -19.08
CA ASP A 162 13.84 -7.06 -18.04
C ASP A 162 15.23 -7.62 -18.26
N THR A 163 15.60 -7.87 -19.51
CA THR A 163 16.93 -8.36 -19.87
C THR A 163 17.91 -7.19 -19.99
N PRO A 164 19.13 -7.29 -19.45
CA PRO A 164 20.22 -6.39 -19.81
C PRO A 164 20.47 -6.46 -21.33
N PRO A 165 20.80 -5.35 -22.01
CA PRO A 165 21.30 -5.43 -23.39
C PRO A 165 22.55 -6.31 -23.40
N GLU A 166 22.60 -7.23 -24.37
CA GLU A 166 23.64 -8.26 -24.46
C GLU A 166 25.03 -7.60 -24.47
N ALA A 167 25.83 -7.90 -23.44
CA ALA A 167 27.15 -7.32 -23.30
C ALA A 167 28.07 -7.98 -24.34
N ALA A 168 28.58 -7.19 -25.28
CA ALA A 168 29.67 -7.62 -26.15
C ALA A 168 30.80 -8.20 -25.28
N PRO A 169 31.31 -9.40 -25.59
CA PRO A 169 32.16 -10.14 -24.67
C PRO A 169 33.47 -9.40 -24.40
N ILE A 170 33.66 -9.00 -23.14
CA ILE A 170 34.98 -8.62 -22.63
C ILE A 170 35.78 -9.93 -22.53
N ALA A 171 36.74 -10.08 -23.43
CA ALA A 171 37.59 -11.26 -23.49
C ALA A 171 38.61 -11.24 -22.34
N ASP A 172 38.25 -11.87 -21.22
CA ASP A 172 39.22 -12.33 -20.22
C ASP A 172 39.46 -13.84 -20.43
N ALA A 173 40.74 -14.18 -20.57
CA ALA A 173 41.18 -15.50 -20.98
C ALA A 173 41.34 -16.49 -19.81
N SER A 174 41.45 -17.77 -20.19
CA SER A 174 42.07 -18.84 -19.40
C SER A 174 41.23 -19.49 -18.29
N SER A 175 40.66 -20.65 -18.62
CA SER A 175 40.65 -21.80 -17.72
C SER A 175 41.14 -23.02 -18.51
N PRO A 176 42.16 -23.76 -18.03
CA PRO A 176 42.74 -24.86 -18.78
C PRO A 176 41.84 -26.10 -18.75
N ALA A 177 41.77 -26.79 -19.89
CA ALA A 177 41.11 -28.08 -20.01
C ALA A 177 41.96 -29.20 -19.40
N GLN A 178 41.32 -30.31 -19.02
CA GLN A 178 42.02 -31.56 -18.75
C GLN A 178 41.28 -32.75 -19.39
N ALA A 179 42.05 -33.65 -19.99
CA ALA A 179 41.60 -34.67 -20.95
C ALA A 179 41.46 -36.08 -20.31
N PRO A 180 40.88 -37.08 -21.02
CA PRO A 180 40.43 -38.35 -20.43
C PRO A 180 41.29 -39.60 -20.77
N GLY A 181 40.97 -40.73 -20.12
CA GLY A 181 41.55 -42.08 -20.34
C GLY A 181 42.66 -42.45 -19.33
N THR A 182 42.98 -43.70 -18.96
CA THR A 182 42.41 -45.06 -19.20
C THR A 182 42.67 -45.92 -17.91
N ASP A 183 42.45 -47.23 -17.73
CA ASP A 183 41.98 -48.36 -18.57
C ASP A 183 41.30 -49.45 -17.67
N ALA A 184 41.17 -50.72 -18.13
CA ALA A 184 40.51 -51.83 -17.42
C ALA A 184 41.45 -52.96 -16.90
N GLY A 185 41.04 -53.69 -15.85
CA GLY A 185 41.75 -54.89 -15.36
C GLY A 185 41.19 -55.56 -14.08
N PRO A 186 40.60 -56.78 -14.13
CA PRO A 186 40.12 -57.57 -12.97
C PRO A 186 41.23 -58.51 -12.41
N PRO A 187 41.06 -59.38 -11.35
CA PRO A 187 39.79 -59.91 -10.80
C PRO A 187 39.68 -60.13 -9.26
N HIS A 188 38.47 -60.05 -8.69
CA HIS A 188 38.17 -60.66 -7.38
C HIS A 188 36.71 -61.14 -7.19
N ARG A 189 36.20 -61.94 -8.14
CA ARG A 189 34.78 -62.36 -8.27
C ARG A 189 34.11 -63.00 -7.03
N ARG A 190 34.84 -63.44 -5.99
CA ARG A 190 34.27 -63.91 -4.71
C ARG A 190 33.99 -62.81 -3.67
N ARG A 191 34.71 -61.68 -3.67
CA ARG A 191 34.40 -60.53 -2.78
C ARG A 191 33.20 -59.72 -3.31
N LEU A 192 33.00 -59.75 -4.62
CA LEU A 192 31.96 -58.97 -5.30
C LEU A 192 30.53 -59.34 -4.87
N ARG A 193 30.23 -60.60 -4.54
CA ARG A 193 28.89 -61.02 -4.07
C ARG A 193 28.51 -60.44 -2.70
N TRP A 194 29.48 -60.32 -1.79
CA TRP A 194 29.28 -59.67 -0.50
C TRP A 194 29.21 -58.14 -0.61
N LEU A 195 29.98 -57.55 -1.53
CA LEU A 195 29.83 -56.14 -1.90
C LEU A 195 28.44 -55.85 -2.49
N TRP A 196 27.92 -56.68 -3.40
CA TRP A 196 26.57 -56.51 -3.93
C TRP A 196 25.47 -56.73 -2.88
N LEU A 197 25.65 -57.64 -1.92
CA LEU A 197 24.75 -57.76 -0.77
C LEU A 197 24.80 -56.53 0.15
N GLY A 198 26.00 -55.98 0.40
CA GLY A 198 26.16 -54.72 1.14
C GLY A 198 25.53 -53.53 0.40
N VAL A 199 25.75 -53.41 -0.91
CA VAL A 199 25.13 -52.39 -1.77
C VAL A 199 23.62 -52.55 -1.83
N ALA A 200 23.10 -53.78 -1.91
CA ALA A 200 21.66 -54.05 -1.86
C ALA A 200 21.08 -53.69 -0.48
N ALA A 201 21.76 -54.02 0.62
CA ALA A 201 21.35 -53.63 1.97
C ALA A 201 21.37 -52.10 2.15
N CYS A 202 22.41 -51.41 1.65
CA CYS A 202 22.47 -49.94 1.62
C CYS A 202 21.38 -49.33 0.74
N ALA A 203 21.06 -49.93 -0.42
CA ALA A 203 19.98 -49.47 -1.29
C ALA A 203 18.59 -49.67 -0.65
N VAL A 204 18.38 -50.78 0.06
CA VAL A 204 17.16 -51.03 0.84
C VAL A 204 17.06 -50.08 2.04
N ALA A 205 18.16 -49.82 2.75
CA ALA A 205 18.19 -48.83 3.83
C ALA A 205 17.95 -47.39 3.32
N LEU A 206 18.51 -47.04 2.16
CA LEU A 206 18.27 -45.76 1.49
C LEU A 206 16.79 -45.63 1.10
N ALA A 207 16.21 -46.65 0.45
CA ALA A 207 14.80 -46.69 0.11
C ALA A 207 13.90 -46.62 1.37
N ALA A 208 14.24 -47.35 2.42
CA ALA A 208 13.54 -47.28 3.71
C ALA A 208 13.61 -45.87 4.33
N THR A 209 14.70 -45.13 4.13
CA THR A 209 14.80 -43.72 4.58
C THR A 209 13.77 -42.84 3.87
N PHE A 210 13.49 -43.09 2.59
CA PHE A 210 12.43 -42.38 1.85
C PHE A 210 11.01 -42.81 2.26
N PHE A 211 10.78 -44.09 2.57
CA PHE A 211 9.44 -44.59 2.90
C PHE A 211 9.06 -44.53 4.39
N LEU A 212 10.00 -44.48 5.33
CA LEU A 212 9.71 -44.45 6.78
C LEU A 212 9.96 -43.08 7.44
N HIS A 213 10.86 -42.25 6.92
CA HIS A 213 11.18 -40.96 7.54
C HIS A 213 10.27 -39.84 6.99
N PRO A 214 9.59 -39.01 7.82
CA PRO A 214 8.67 -37.95 7.34
C PRO A 214 9.24 -37.04 6.24
N ARG A 215 10.46 -36.53 6.36
CA ARG A 215 11.10 -35.71 5.31
C ARG A 215 11.38 -36.45 3.99
N GLY A 216 11.55 -37.77 4.05
CA GLY A 216 11.70 -38.61 2.86
C GLY A 216 10.38 -38.72 2.08
N ARG A 217 9.26 -38.76 2.79
CA ARG A 217 7.91 -38.73 2.21
C ARG A 217 7.59 -37.36 1.62
N GLU A 218 7.88 -36.28 2.34
CA GLU A 218 7.71 -34.90 1.83
C GLU A 218 8.43 -34.67 0.50
N LEU A 219 9.68 -35.12 0.36
CA LEU A 219 10.44 -35.04 -0.90
C LEU A 219 9.87 -35.93 -2.02
N LEU A 220 9.33 -37.10 -1.68
CA LEU A 220 8.65 -38.00 -2.63
C LEU A 220 7.32 -37.41 -3.11
N ASP A 221 6.61 -36.72 -2.22
CA ASP A 221 5.36 -36.03 -2.54
C ASP A 221 5.63 -34.74 -3.32
N GLU A 222 6.67 -33.95 -3.03
CA GLU A 222 7.13 -32.86 -3.91
C GLU A 222 7.50 -33.36 -5.32
N TRP A 223 8.22 -34.48 -5.41
CA TRP A 223 8.60 -35.08 -6.69
C TRP A 223 7.41 -35.68 -7.45
N ARG A 224 6.42 -36.25 -6.76
CA ARG A 224 5.16 -36.73 -7.36
C ARG A 224 4.20 -35.60 -7.73
N ASN A 225 4.23 -34.49 -6.99
CA ASN A 225 3.51 -33.25 -7.28
C ASN A 225 4.22 -32.38 -8.33
N GLN A 226 5.22 -32.94 -9.03
CA GLN A 226 5.78 -32.31 -10.22
C GLN A 226 4.67 -32.10 -11.26
N VAL A 227 4.28 -30.83 -11.42
CA VAL A 227 3.09 -30.40 -12.15
C VAL A 227 3.04 -31.01 -13.54
N LYS A 228 2.10 -31.93 -13.76
CA LYS A 228 1.78 -32.46 -15.10
C LYS A 228 1.25 -31.31 -15.96
N ARG A 229 2.12 -30.76 -16.80
CA ARG A 229 1.74 -29.77 -17.82
C ARG A 229 1.15 -30.48 -19.02
N GLU A 230 -0.12 -30.83 -18.89
CA GLU A 230 -0.94 -31.26 -20.01
C GLU A 230 -1.38 -30.02 -20.78
N ALA A 231 -1.29 -30.06 -22.11
CA ALA A 231 -1.76 -28.96 -22.94
C ALA A 231 -3.29 -28.92 -22.86
N LEU A 232 -3.84 -27.84 -22.30
CA LEU A 232 -5.29 -27.61 -22.33
C LEU A 232 -5.77 -27.67 -23.79
N PRO A 233 -6.96 -28.25 -24.06
CA PRO A 233 -7.63 -28.10 -25.34
C PRO A 233 -7.69 -26.62 -25.73
N PRO A 234 -7.67 -26.28 -27.04
CA PRO A 234 -7.80 -24.88 -27.48
C PRO A 234 -9.06 -24.30 -26.84
N ALA A 235 -8.88 -23.25 -26.04
CA ALA A 235 -9.94 -22.74 -25.19
C ALA A 235 -11.15 -22.32 -26.03
N ASP A 236 -12.32 -22.87 -25.69
CA ASP A 236 -13.59 -22.46 -26.28
C ASP A 236 -13.74 -20.94 -26.18
N ALA A 237 -14.39 -20.34 -27.19
CA ALA A 237 -14.63 -18.90 -27.20
C ALA A 237 -15.35 -18.49 -25.90
N PRO A 238 -14.86 -17.46 -25.18
CA PRO A 238 -15.39 -17.13 -23.86
C PRO A 238 -16.88 -16.76 -23.96
N LYS A 239 -17.69 -17.45 -23.15
CA LYS A 239 -19.17 -17.39 -23.18
C LYS A 239 -19.73 -15.95 -23.07
N ALA A 240 -18.98 -15.06 -22.43
CA ALA A 240 -19.15 -13.62 -22.51
C ALA A 240 -17.76 -12.96 -22.42
N ARG A 241 -17.64 -11.72 -22.90
CA ARG A 241 -16.46 -10.87 -22.67
C ARG A 241 -16.87 -9.72 -21.78
N PHE A 242 -16.02 -9.34 -20.83
CA PHE A 242 -16.18 -8.09 -20.09
C PHE A 242 -15.97 -6.93 -21.05
N ASP A 243 -17.01 -6.13 -21.27
CA ASP A 243 -16.88 -4.87 -22.01
C ASP A 243 -16.76 -3.72 -21.01
N ALA A 244 -15.60 -3.07 -20.99
CA ALA A 244 -15.35 -1.92 -20.13
C ALA A 244 -16.17 -0.68 -20.54
N ALA A 245 -16.74 -0.67 -21.76
CA ALA A 245 -17.62 0.37 -22.24
C ALA A 245 -19.12 0.12 -21.93
N ASP A 246 -19.49 -1.05 -21.40
CA ASP A 246 -20.87 -1.34 -21.02
C ASP A 246 -21.25 -0.53 -19.75
N PRO A 247 -22.21 0.42 -19.85
CA PRO A 247 -22.68 1.18 -18.69
C PRO A 247 -23.24 0.30 -17.57
N ALA A 248 -23.69 -0.92 -17.89
CA ALA A 248 -24.22 -1.84 -16.90
C ALA A 248 -23.15 -2.44 -15.97
N LEU A 249 -21.88 -2.48 -16.41
CA LEU A 249 -20.75 -3.06 -15.69
C LEU A 249 -19.88 -2.02 -14.95
N HIS A 250 -20.25 -0.73 -15.01
CA HIS A 250 -19.50 0.35 -14.37
C HIS A 250 -19.51 0.23 -12.83
N PRO A 251 -18.35 0.26 -12.14
CA PRO A 251 -18.27 -0.02 -10.70
C PRO A 251 -19.00 0.99 -9.81
N ASP A 252 -19.12 2.25 -10.25
CA ASP A 252 -19.85 3.30 -9.53
C ASP A 252 -21.27 3.54 -10.09
N ARG A 253 -21.86 2.54 -10.78
CA ARG A 253 -23.16 2.72 -11.45
C ARG A 253 -24.25 3.22 -10.50
N ASP A 254 -24.39 2.66 -9.30
CA ASP A 254 -25.45 3.02 -8.36
C ASP A 254 -25.33 4.47 -7.87
N LEU A 255 -24.10 4.93 -7.63
CA LEU A 255 -23.76 6.31 -7.31
C LEU A 255 -24.12 7.27 -8.45
N LEU A 256 -23.87 6.84 -9.70
CA LEU A 256 -24.16 7.64 -10.91
C LEU A 256 -25.62 7.54 -11.38
N ALA A 257 -26.38 6.56 -10.89
CA ALA A 257 -27.80 6.42 -11.15
C ALA A 257 -28.65 7.40 -10.31
N ALA A 258 -28.18 7.78 -9.12
CA ALA A 258 -28.90 8.63 -8.17
C ALA A 258 -28.15 9.96 -7.86
N PRO A 259 -28.02 10.88 -8.84
CA PRO A 259 -27.20 12.08 -8.69
C PRO A 259 -27.78 13.10 -7.69
N TYR A 260 -29.10 13.16 -7.48
CA TYR A 260 -29.68 13.95 -6.38
C TYR A 260 -29.26 13.41 -5.00
N GLU A 261 -29.34 12.09 -4.78
CA GLU A 261 -28.87 11.46 -3.54
C GLU A 261 -27.37 11.68 -3.33
N LEU A 262 -26.56 11.69 -4.40
CA LEU A 262 -25.13 12.01 -4.33
C LEU A 262 -24.88 13.49 -3.95
N GLN A 263 -25.70 14.43 -4.43
CA GLN A 263 -25.61 15.83 -4.00
C GLN A 263 -25.97 16.00 -2.51
N LEU A 264 -26.96 15.24 -2.02
CA LEU A 264 -27.28 15.19 -0.59
C LEU A 264 -26.16 14.55 0.23
N ALA A 265 -25.57 13.46 -0.27
CA ALA A 265 -24.43 12.80 0.34
C ALA A 265 -23.23 13.74 0.52
N LEU A 266 -22.90 14.54 -0.50
CA LEU A 266 -21.84 15.56 -0.44
C LEU A 266 -22.14 16.70 0.54
N ARG A 267 -23.41 16.92 0.88
CA ARG A 267 -23.89 17.92 1.85
C ARG A 267 -24.25 17.31 3.21
N LEU A 268 -24.11 15.99 3.39
CA LEU A 268 -24.57 15.24 4.56
C LEU A 268 -24.14 15.87 5.89
N PRO A 269 -22.86 16.27 6.10
CA PRO A 269 -22.44 16.85 7.38
C PRO A 269 -23.10 18.20 7.70
N LEU A 270 -23.35 19.03 6.67
CA LEU A 270 -24.08 20.29 6.83
C LEU A 270 -25.56 20.03 7.11
N LEU A 271 -26.20 19.11 6.37
CA LEU A 271 -27.62 18.78 6.53
C LEU A 271 -27.89 18.12 7.90
N ALA A 272 -26.99 17.26 8.38
CA ALA A 272 -27.07 16.64 9.69
C ALA A 272 -27.00 17.66 10.83
N TRP A 273 -26.06 18.61 10.76
CA TRP A 273 -25.96 19.71 11.70
C TRP A 273 -27.19 20.63 11.65
N LEU A 274 -27.63 21.03 10.43
CA LEU A 274 -28.80 21.88 10.24
C LEU A 274 -30.06 21.27 10.87
N HIS A 275 -30.27 19.96 10.71
CA HIS A 275 -31.38 19.26 11.31
C HIS A 275 -31.32 19.25 12.85
N ALA A 276 -30.11 19.04 13.42
CA ALA A 276 -29.94 18.81 14.85
C ALA A 276 -29.77 20.09 15.71
N GLU A 277 -29.22 21.17 15.14
CA GLU A 277 -28.85 22.39 15.88
C GLU A 277 -29.38 23.70 15.27
N ALA A 278 -29.90 23.68 14.04
CA ALA A 278 -30.42 24.86 13.36
C ALA A 278 -31.83 24.65 12.77
N SER A 279 -32.60 23.70 13.30
CA SER A 279 -33.97 23.35 12.90
C SER A 279 -34.90 24.57 12.83
N ASP A 280 -34.67 25.53 13.73
CA ASP A 280 -35.51 26.70 13.98
C ASP A 280 -35.20 27.84 13.00
N ALA A 281 -34.03 27.80 12.35
CA ALA A 281 -33.63 28.72 11.29
C ALA A 281 -34.12 28.29 9.89
N LEU A 282 -34.80 27.15 9.79
CA LEU A 282 -35.31 26.58 8.55
C LEU A 282 -36.83 26.78 8.45
N PRO A 283 -37.39 27.20 7.29
CA PRO A 283 -38.83 27.38 7.12
C PRO A 283 -39.56 26.05 7.31
N LEU A 284 -40.72 26.03 7.97
CA LEU A 284 -41.47 24.80 8.23
C LEU A 284 -42.08 24.22 6.94
N ASP A 285 -42.57 25.08 6.05
CA ASP A 285 -43.43 24.70 4.92
C ASP A 285 -42.68 24.61 3.57
N ALA A 286 -41.52 23.94 3.55
CA ALA A 286 -40.85 23.63 2.28
C ALA A 286 -41.31 22.27 1.73
N ALA A 287 -41.85 22.28 0.51
CA ALA A 287 -42.19 21.04 -0.19
C ALA A 287 -40.92 20.21 -0.43
N THR A 288 -40.88 18.98 0.09
CA THR A 288 -39.82 18.03 -0.30
C THR A 288 -40.05 17.67 -1.77
N PRO A 289 -39.05 17.84 -2.66
CA PRO A 289 -39.22 17.45 -4.05
C PRO A 289 -39.55 15.95 -4.11
N ALA A 290 -40.57 15.59 -4.88
CA ALA A 290 -40.85 14.19 -5.15
C ALA A 290 -39.62 13.54 -5.80
N LEU A 291 -39.31 12.30 -5.40
CA LEU A 291 -38.28 11.49 -6.05
C LEU A 291 -38.79 11.11 -7.45
N ILE A 292 -38.56 11.99 -8.42
CA ILE A 292 -38.73 11.69 -9.84
C ILE A 292 -37.65 10.68 -10.20
N ALA A 293 -38.00 9.61 -10.92
CA ALA A 293 -37.01 8.70 -11.48
C ALA A 293 -36.09 9.49 -12.43
N GLU A 294 -34.82 9.63 -12.06
CA GLU A 294 -33.84 10.40 -12.83
C GLU A 294 -33.30 9.61 -14.04
N ASP A 295 -34.18 9.40 -15.02
CA ASP A 295 -33.89 8.86 -16.36
C ASP A 295 -33.07 9.87 -17.19
N GLY A 296 -31.91 10.26 -16.67
CA GLY A 296 -30.91 11.10 -17.33
C GLY A 296 -29.82 10.27 -18.01
N ASP A 297 -29.02 10.94 -18.84
CA ASP A 297 -27.89 10.33 -19.57
C ASP A 297 -26.79 9.82 -18.61
N ILE A 298 -26.94 8.57 -18.18
CA ILE A 298 -26.00 7.90 -17.29
C ILE A 298 -24.62 7.70 -17.95
N ALA A 299 -24.56 7.58 -19.28
CA ALA A 299 -23.31 7.43 -20.02
C ALA A 299 -22.51 8.74 -20.02
N GLY A 300 -23.18 9.88 -20.23
CA GLY A 300 -22.61 11.21 -20.03
C GLY A 300 -22.10 11.43 -18.60
N ARG A 301 -22.86 10.96 -17.58
CA ARG A 301 -22.43 11.00 -16.17
C ARG A 301 -21.19 10.13 -15.91
N MET A 302 -21.10 8.92 -16.48
CA MET A 302 -19.90 8.06 -16.40
C MET A 302 -18.68 8.74 -17.03
N GLN A 303 -18.81 9.32 -18.23
CA GLN A 303 -17.70 10.05 -18.84
C GLN A 303 -17.28 11.28 -18.02
N ALA A 304 -18.22 11.98 -17.37
CA ALA A 304 -17.88 13.08 -16.46
C ALA A 304 -17.13 12.57 -15.22
N TRP A 305 -17.56 11.45 -14.66
CA TRP A 305 -16.93 10.76 -13.53
C TRP A 305 -15.49 10.31 -13.84
N ASP A 306 -15.24 9.73 -15.01
CA ASP A 306 -13.89 9.26 -15.38
C ASP A 306 -12.89 10.41 -15.59
N ARG A 307 -13.37 11.60 -15.96
CA ARG A 307 -12.57 12.83 -16.05
C ARG A 307 -12.22 13.40 -14.66
N LEU A 308 -12.87 12.97 -13.58
CA LEU A 308 -12.55 13.43 -12.23
C LEU A 308 -11.22 12.85 -11.74
N SER A 309 -10.49 13.67 -10.97
CA SER A 309 -9.27 13.23 -10.30
C SER A 309 -9.55 12.03 -9.37
N PRO A 310 -8.57 11.14 -9.12
CA PRO A 310 -8.74 10.02 -8.20
C PRO A 310 -9.17 10.47 -6.79
N GLN A 311 -8.70 11.64 -6.34
CA GLN A 311 -9.10 12.23 -5.05
C GLN A 311 -10.56 12.67 -5.05
N ALA A 312 -11.04 13.31 -6.12
CA ALA A 312 -12.45 13.72 -6.23
C ALA A 312 -13.40 12.50 -6.26
N ARG A 313 -13.04 11.45 -7.00
CA ARG A 313 -13.78 10.17 -7.00
C ARG A 313 -13.77 9.50 -5.62
N ALA A 314 -12.63 9.47 -4.94
CA ALA A 314 -12.53 8.93 -3.58
C ALA A 314 -13.41 9.72 -2.58
N ALA A 315 -13.44 11.05 -2.67
CA ALA A 315 -14.30 11.89 -1.83
C ALA A 315 -15.79 11.64 -2.09
N GLN A 316 -16.21 11.58 -3.35
CA GLN A 316 -17.61 11.29 -3.71
C GLN A 316 -18.04 9.87 -3.32
N ARG A 317 -17.16 8.85 -3.48
CA ARG A 317 -17.39 7.50 -2.96
C ARG A 317 -17.52 7.46 -1.43
N GLY A 318 -16.68 8.22 -0.72
CA GLY A 318 -16.72 8.33 0.74
C GLY A 318 -18.07 8.89 1.21
N ALA A 319 -18.45 10.05 0.69
CA ALA A 319 -19.74 10.68 0.97
C ALA A 319 -20.92 9.76 0.63
N TRP A 320 -20.88 9.08 -0.53
CA TRP A 320 -21.88 8.08 -0.91
C TRP A 320 -21.98 6.93 0.10
N THR A 321 -20.85 6.41 0.57
CA THR A 321 -20.81 5.34 1.57
C THR A 321 -21.40 5.80 2.90
N GLU A 322 -21.09 7.02 3.35
CA GLU A 322 -21.66 7.63 4.56
C GLU A 322 -23.19 7.78 4.44
N TRP A 323 -23.69 8.25 3.29
CA TRP A 323 -25.13 8.37 3.01
C TRP A 323 -25.85 7.02 2.93
N GLN A 324 -25.24 6.01 2.29
CA GLN A 324 -25.78 4.65 2.23
C GLN A 324 -25.80 3.97 3.60
N ALA A 325 -24.86 4.32 4.49
CA ALA A 325 -24.84 3.82 5.85
C ALA A 325 -25.96 4.39 6.74
N LEU A 326 -26.62 5.50 6.40
CA LEU A 326 -27.74 6.05 7.17
C LEU A 326 -28.99 5.14 7.12
N THR A 327 -29.89 5.30 8.09
CA THR A 327 -31.23 4.69 8.01
C THR A 327 -32.12 5.40 6.99
N ASP A 328 -33.14 4.73 6.46
CA ASP A 328 -34.09 5.35 5.53
C ASP A 328 -34.84 6.53 6.14
N THR A 329 -35.15 6.47 7.44
CA THR A 329 -35.74 7.58 8.22
C THR A 329 -34.80 8.79 8.28
N GLU A 330 -33.51 8.58 8.52
CA GLU A 330 -32.51 9.67 8.48
C GLU A 330 -32.37 10.24 7.08
N ARG A 331 -32.27 9.42 6.03
CA ARG A 331 -32.22 9.89 4.64
C ARG A 331 -33.46 10.73 4.28
N ALA A 332 -34.66 10.28 4.65
CA ALA A 332 -35.90 11.03 4.43
C ALA A 332 -35.90 12.37 5.18
N THR A 333 -35.46 12.38 6.44
CA THR A 333 -35.29 13.59 7.26
C THR A 333 -34.27 14.57 6.64
N LEU A 334 -33.15 14.08 6.12
CA LEU A 334 -32.14 14.91 5.47
C LEU A 334 -32.59 15.46 4.10
N ARG A 335 -33.40 14.72 3.33
CA ARG A 335 -34.07 15.23 2.11
C ARG A 335 -34.99 16.42 2.44
N ALA A 336 -35.84 16.27 3.46
CA ALA A 336 -36.72 17.34 3.92
C ALA A 336 -35.92 18.56 4.44
N THR A 337 -34.85 18.31 5.20
CA THR A 337 -33.94 19.38 5.67
C THR A 337 -33.25 20.10 4.51
N ALA A 338 -32.82 19.39 3.47
CA ALA A 338 -32.25 19.97 2.27
C ALA A 338 -33.25 20.86 1.53
N ALA A 339 -34.49 20.38 1.32
CA ALA A 339 -35.55 21.17 0.71
C ALA A 339 -35.86 22.46 1.49
N ARG A 340 -35.92 22.38 2.83
CA ARG A 340 -36.10 23.56 3.71
C ARG A 340 -34.94 24.55 3.62
N PHE A 341 -33.71 24.05 3.54
CA PHE A 341 -32.51 24.90 3.42
C PHE A 341 -32.38 25.51 2.02
N ASP A 342 -32.67 24.77 0.96
CA ASP A 342 -32.56 25.25 -0.43
C ASP A 342 -33.67 26.27 -0.78
N ALA A 343 -34.77 26.28 -0.01
CA ALA A 343 -35.81 27.31 -0.06
C ALA A 343 -35.43 28.63 0.64
N LEU A 344 -34.31 28.69 1.39
CA LEU A 344 -33.86 29.93 2.02
C LEU A 344 -33.22 30.90 1.00
N PRO A 345 -33.34 32.22 1.23
CA PRO A 345 -32.51 33.23 0.56
C PRO A 345 -31.01 32.93 0.65
N ILE A 346 -30.25 33.27 -0.40
CA ILE A 346 -28.83 32.90 -0.55
C ILE A 346 -27.97 33.46 0.60
N ASP A 347 -28.25 34.68 1.06
CA ASP A 347 -27.61 35.31 2.22
C ASP A 347 -27.81 34.51 3.52
N GLN A 348 -29.00 33.95 3.72
CA GLN A 348 -29.31 33.11 4.88
C GLN A 348 -28.63 31.74 4.76
N GLN A 349 -28.58 31.17 3.55
CA GLN A 349 -27.81 29.95 3.28
C GLN A 349 -26.31 30.15 3.56
N GLU A 350 -25.72 31.27 3.12
CA GLU A 350 -24.32 31.62 3.35
C GLU A 350 -24.02 31.87 4.82
N ALA A 351 -24.91 32.54 5.56
CA ALA A 351 -24.78 32.72 7.00
C ALA A 351 -24.78 31.38 7.75
N LEU A 352 -25.66 30.44 7.37
CA LEU A 352 -25.71 29.09 7.96
C LEU A 352 -24.47 28.25 7.58
N ARG A 353 -24.01 28.30 6.32
CA ARG A 353 -22.76 27.63 5.90
C ARG A 353 -21.54 28.19 6.64
N SER A 354 -21.51 29.50 6.88
CA SER A 354 -20.44 30.18 7.63
C SER A 354 -20.43 29.78 9.10
N ARG A 355 -21.61 29.67 9.74
CA ARG A 355 -21.75 29.12 11.10
C ARG A 355 -21.27 27.66 11.17
N TYR A 356 -21.66 26.83 10.20
CA TYR A 356 -21.20 25.44 10.11
C TYR A 356 -19.66 25.37 9.98
N ALA A 357 -19.06 26.20 9.13
CA ALA A 357 -17.61 26.23 8.92
C ALA A 357 -16.78 26.75 10.13
N GLN A 358 -17.43 27.28 11.16
CA GLN A 358 -16.80 27.71 12.42
C GLN A 358 -16.79 26.60 13.49
N LEU A 359 -17.37 25.43 13.21
CA LEU A 359 -17.40 24.33 14.17
C LEU A 359 -15.99 23.73 14.41
N PRO A 360 -15.72 23.19 15.62
CA PRO A 360 -14.50 22.43 15.87
C PRO A 360 -14.36 21.22 14.94
N PHE A 361 -13.12 20.83 14.64
CA PHE A 361 -12.82 19.67 13.78
C PHE A 361 -13.56 18.39 14.20
N ASP A 362 -13.60 18.08 15.50
CA ASP A 362 -14.29 16.89 16.00
C ASP A 362 -15.81 16.95 15.82
N ALA A 363 -16.41 18.14 15.90
CA ALA A 363 -17.83 18.32 15.61
C ALA A 363 -18.11 18.07 14.12
N HIS A 364 -17.31 18.64 13.21
CA HIS A 364 -17.38 18.33 11.77
C HIS A 364 -17.32 16.82 11.51
N ARG A 365 -16.36 16.12 12.12
CA ARG A 365 -16.19 14.66 11.99
C ARG A 365 -17.41 13.88 12.50
N GLY A 366 -18.07 14.35 13.54
CA GLY A 366 -19.29 13.75 14.06
C GLY A 366 -20.46 13.80 13.07
N TRP A 367 -20.64 14.92 12.37
CA TRP A 367 -21.77 15.08 11.45
C TRP A 367 -21.72 14.19 10.21
N HIS A 368 -20.55 13.62 9.85
CA HIS A 368 -20.44 12.55 8.85
C HIS A 368 -21.15 11.25 9.25
N LEU A 369 -21.44 11.05 10.54
CA LEU A 369 -22.13 9.86 11.06
C LEU A 369 -23.67 9.96 11.01
N GLY A 370 -24.21 11.09 10.54
CA GLY A 370 -25.64 11.39 10.52
C GLY A 370 -26.11 12.30 11.67
N PRO A 371 -27.37 12.76 11.63
CA PRO A 371 -27.89 13.76 12.56
C PRO A 371 -27.98 13.26 14.01
N GLN A 372 -28.26 11.97 14.22
CA GLN A 372 -28.43 11.40 15.56
C GLN A 372 -27.08 11.25 16.27
N LEU A 373 -26.13 10.54 15.62
CA LEU A 373 -24.80 10.33 16.19
C LEU A 373 -23.97 11.61 16.25
N GLY A 374 -24.04 12.47 15.23
CA GLY A 374 -23.23 13.70 15.17
C GLY A 374 -23.46 14.64 16.35
N ARG A 375 -24.71 14.74 16.83
CA ARG A 375 -25.08 15.55 18.00
C ARG A 375 -24.37 15.13 19.28
N PHE A 376 -24.13 13.83 19.47
CA PHE A 376 -23.50 13.30 20.69
C PHE A 376 -22.00 13.02 20.51
N TRP A 377 -21.51 12.96 19.28
CA TRP A 377 -20.13 12.60 18.95
C TRP A 377 -19.06 13.39 19.74
N PRO A 378 -19.12 14.73 19.90
CA PRO A 378 -18.12 15.47 20.69
C PRO A 378 -18.00 15.01 22.15
N ARG A 379 -19.07 14.41 22.72
CA ARG A 379 -19.09 13.90 24.09
C ARG A 379 -18.41 12.55 24.25
N ILE A 380 -18.34 11.76 23.17
CA ILE A 380 -17.87 10.36 23.19
C ILE A 380 -16.61 10.11 22.35
N VAL A 381 -16.24 11.03 21.45
CA VAL A 381 -15.12 10.90 20.50
C VAL A 381 -13.80 10.49 21.16
N ALA A 382 -13.55 10.92 22.40
CA ALA A 382 -12.33 10.56 23.13
C ALA A 382 -12.15 9.04 23.31
N LEU A 383 -13.23 8.25 23.44
CA LEU A 383 -13.17 6.78 23.49
C LEU A 383 -12.83 6.15 22.14
N PHE A 384 -13.17 6.83 21.05
CA PHE A 384 -13.15 6.31 19.67
C PHE A 384 -12.13 7.01 18.77
N ALA A 385 -11.21 7.81 19.33
CA ALA A 385 -10.21 8.57 18.58
C ALA A 385 -9.22 7.68 17.79
N GLN A 386 -8.95 6.48 18.28
CA GLN A 386 -8.10 5.47 17.62
C GLN A 386 -8.81 4.11 17.67
N VAL A 387 -9.39 3.70 16.54
CA VAL A 387 -10.17 2.48 16.36
C VAL A 387 -9.64 1.70 15.16
N ASP A 388 -9.34 0.42 15.40
CA ASP A 388 -8.80 -0.49 14.38
C ASP A 388 -9.85 -0.80 13.31
N ALA A 389 -9.41 -1.16 12.10
CA ALA A 389 -10.28 -1.15 10.92
C ALA A 389 -11.45 -2.15 11.00
N ASP A 390 -11.23 -3.26 11.71
CA ASP A 390 -12.20 -4.32 12.01
C ASP A 390 -13.17 -3.96 13.14
N GLU A 391 -12.76 -3.14 14.13
CA GLU A 391 -13.63 -2.67 15.21
C GLU A 391 -14.69 -1.65 14.74
N ARG A 392 -14.44 -0.90 13.65
CA ARG A 392 -15.24 0.29 13.25
C ARG A 392 -16.71 -0.01 12.99
N GLU A 393 -17.00 -0.97 12.12
CA GLU A 393 -18.36 -1.29 11.70
C GLU A 393 -19.20 -1.89 12.86
N PRO A 394 -18.68 -2.83 13.68
CA PRO A 394 -19.32 -3.24 14.93
C PRO A 394 -19.61 -2.08 15.90
N LEU A 395 -18.66 -1.14 16.07
CA LEU A 395 -18.84 0.01 16.97
C LEU A 395 -19.87 1.01 16.45
N LEU A 396 -19.91 1.30 15.14
CA LEU A 396 -20.92 2.18 14.56
C LEU A 396 -22.32 1.59 14.70
N ARG A 397 -22.47 0.27 14.50
CA ARG A 397 -23.74 -0.43 14.76
C ARG A 397 -24.16 -0.34 16.23
N LEU A 398 -23.22 -0.60 17.15
CA LEU A 398 -23.45 -0.47 18.59
C LEU A 398 -23.90 0.93 18.98
N LEU A 399 -23.27 1.98 18.44
CA LEU A 399 -23.62 3.37 18.73
C LEU A 399 -24.99 3.78 18.18
N ARG A 400 -25.43 3.19 17.05
CA ARG A 400 -26.78 3.41 16.49
C ARG A 400 -27.89 2.71 17.26
N GLU A 401 -27.55 1.60 17.93
CA GLU A 401 -28.46 0.87 18.83
C GLU A 401 -28.48 1.45 20.26
N ALA A 402 -27.55 2.34 20.60
CA ALA A 402 -27.38 2.85 21.96
C ALA A 402 -28.54 3.75 22.38
N THR A 403 -29.06 3.55 23.60
CA THR A 403 -30.08 4.45 24.16
C THR A 403 -29.46 5.79 24.60
N PRO A 404 -30.27 6.84 24.86
CA PRO A 404 -29.75 8.09 25.43
C PRO A 404 -28.97 7.88 26.74
N GLU A 405 -29.39 6.93 27.58
CA GLU A 405 -28.71 6.57 28.82
C GLU A 405 -27.35 5.88 28.56
N ASP A 406 -27.27 5.02 27.55
CA ASP A 406 -26.00 4.40 27.11
C ASP A 406 -25.01 5.46 26.59
N ILE A 407 -25.50 6.44 25.81
CA ILE A 407 -24.70 7.56 25.31
C ILE A 407 -24.20 8.46 26.46
N ASP A 408 -25.05 8.75 27.44
CA ASP A 408 -24.66 9.48 28.64
C ASP A 408 -23.65 8.71 29.50
N ALA A 409 -23.77 7.38 29.57
CA ALA A 409 -22.80 6.54 30.25
C ALA A 409 -21.44 6.53 29.52
N LEU A 410 -21.44 6.38 28.20
CA LEU A 410 -20.24 6.47 27.35
C LEU A 410 -19.58 7.85 27.46
N ALA A 411 -20.35 8.94 27.52
CA ALA A 411 -19.81 10.29 27.70
C ALA A 411 -19.10 10.48 29.05
N ARG A 412 -19.58 9.82 30.12
CA ARG A 412 -18.89 9.81 31.43
C ARG A 412 -17.62 8.97 31.37
N LEU A 413 -17.69 7.77 30.79
CA LEU A 413 -16.52 6.90 30.58
C LEU A 413 -15.44 7.58 29.72
N ALA A 414 -15.83 8.42 28.75
CA ALA A 414 -14.91 9.19 27.92
C ALA A 414 -14.04 10.18 28.72
N GLN A 415 -14.56 10.69 29.84
CA GLN A 415 -13.86 11.62 30.73
C GLN A 415 -13.00 10.88 31.77
N THR A 416 -13.47 9.74 32.28
CA THR A 416 -12.76 8.99 33.34
C THR A 416 -11.75 7.97 32.82
N THR A 417 -11.90 7.46 31.59
CA THR A 417 -11.02 6.41 31.06
C THR A 417 -9.73 7.01 30.47
N PRO A 418 -8.55 6.69 31.04
CA PRO A 418 -7.27 7.20 30.52
C PRO A 418 -6.95 6.57 29.15
N PRO A 419 -6.21 7.26 28.26
CA PRO A 419 -6.03 6.88 26.86
C PRO A 419 -5.64 5.42 26.63
N GLU A 420 -4.70 4.90 27.42
CA GLU A 420 -4.18 3.54 27.37
C GLU A 420 -5.22 2.45 27.70
N ALA A 421 -6.25 2.78 28.50
CA ALA A 421 -7.31 1.83 28.87
C ALA A 421 -8.45 1.77 27.82
N ARG A 422 -8.56 2.75 26.92
CA ARG A 422 -9.70 2.90 26.00
C ARG A 422 -9.83 1.74 25.02
N ALA A 423 -8.71 1.21 24.52
CA ALA A 423 -8.72 0.04 23.63
C ALA A 423 -9.21 -1.24 24.32
N THR A 424 -9.00 -1.38 25.64
CA THR A 424 -9.56 -2.50 26.40
C THR A 424 -11.05 -2.28 26.68
N LEU A 425 -11.45 -1.06 27.08
CA LEU A 425 -12.86 -0.70 27.28
C LEU A 425 -13.71 -0.97 26.02
N ARG A 426 -13.23 -0.60 24.83
CA ARG A 426 -13.96 -0.86 23.56
C ARG A 426 -14.13 -2.34 23.27
N ARG A 427 -13.10 -3.16 23.48
CA ARG A 427 -13.16 -4.62 23.28
C ARG A 427 -14.09 -5.29 24.29
N GLU A 428 -14.06 -4.86 25.55
CA GLU A 428 -15.02 -5.31 26.58
C GLU A 428 -16.47 -4.93 26.21
N LEU A 429 -16.68 -3.71 25.70
CA LEU A 429 -17.98 -3.22 25.24
C LEU A 429 -18.51 -4.00 24.02
N LEU A 430 -17.65 -4.29 23.04
CA LEU A 430 -17.99 -5.10 21.85
C LEU A 430 -18.29 -6.57 22.21
N ALA A 431 -17.74 -7.07 23.31
CA ALA A 431 -18.05 -8.41 23.82
C ALA A 431 -19.43 -8.50 24.52
N GLN A 432 -20.09 -7.38 24.82
CA GLN A 432 -21.41 -7.39 25.45
C GLN A 432 -22.53 -7.64 24.42
N SER A 433 -23.48 -8.50 24.77
CA SER A 433 -24.72 -8.63 24.00
C SER A 433 -25.56 -7.34 24.07
N PRO A 434 -26.37 -7.01 23.03
CA PRO A 434 -27.19 -5.79 23.03
C PRO A 434 -28.08 -5.65 24.27
N ALA A 435 -28.63 -6.76 24.77
CA ALA A 435 -29.51 -6.77 25.94
C ALA A 435 -28.77 -6.52 27.29
N GLN A 436 -27.46 -6.77 27.35
CA GLN A 436 -26.65 -6.61 28.57
C GLN A 436 -25.87 -5.29 28.61
N ARG A 437 -25.66 -4.67 27.43
CA ARG A 437 -24.82 -3.48 27.21
C ARG A 437 -25.09 -2.35 28.21
N GLY A 438 -26.34 -1.91 28.36
CA GLY A 438 -26.69 -0.82 29.28
C GLY A 438 -26.67 -1.18 30.77
N ALA A 439 -26.68 -2.47 31.13
CA ALA A 439 -26.39 -2.90 32.50
C ALA A 439 -24.87 -2.85 32.76
N TRP A 440 -24.09 -3.38 31.83
CA TRP A 440 -22.62 -3.39 31.89
C TRP A 440 -22.03 -1.97 31.94
N LEU A 441 -22.52 -1.04 31.10
CA LEU A 441 -22.08 0.36 31.11
C LEU A 441 -22.29 1.05 32.47
N ARG A 442 -23.44 0.78 33.12
CA ARG A 442 -23.74 1.32 34.46
C ARG A 442 -22.85 0.69 35.54
N GLU A 443 -22.59 -0.62 35.49
CA GLU A 443 -21.67 -1.27 36.42
C GLU A 443 -20.23 -0.74 36.24
N ARG A 444 -19.80 -0.53 34.98
CA ARG A 444 -18.44 -0.03 34.66
C ARG A 444 -18.20 1.40 35.14
N LEU A 445 -19.26 2.20 35.32
CA LEU A 445 -19.21 3.55 35.91
C LEU A 445 -19.20 3.59 37.45
N GLN A 446 -19.50 2.47 38.11
CA GLN A 446 -19.47 2.37 39.58
C GLN A 446 -18.13 1.86 40.13
N ARG A 447 -17.20 1.50 39.23
CA ARG A 447 -15.84 1.03 39.53
C ARG A 447 -14.82 2.12 39.22
#